data_AF-A0A6I2YHK0-F1
#
_entry.id   AF-A0A6I2YHK0-F1
#
_cell.length_a   1.000
_cell.length_b   1.000
_cell.length_c   1.000
_cell.angle_alpha   90.00
_cell.angle_beta   90.00
_cell.angle_gamma   90.00
#
_symmetry.space_group_name_H-M   'P 1'
#
loop_
_entity.id
_entity.type
_entity.pdbx_description
1 polymer ?
#
loop_
_entity_poly.entity_id
_entity_poly.type
_entity_poly.pdbx_seq_one_letter_code
_entity_poly.pdbx_strand_id
1 'polypeptide(L)' 'MATRPRIVTAHELDQMTPDERAAAFDASIVRNLDDLPSEFRARVEARGRRLAEELRSASTE' A
#
# COMPACT_ATOMS: atom_id res chain seq x y z
N MET A 1 1.13 2.59 16.61
CA MET A 1 2.47 2.07 16.27
C MET A 1 2.38 1.52 14.87
N ALA A 2 3.12 2.06 13.89
CA ALA A 2 3.18 1.47 12.55
C ALA A 2 3.94 0.14 12.65
N THR A 3 3.20 -0.97 12.69
CA THR A 3 3.78 -2.31 12.61
C THR A 3 4.44 -2.43 11.24
N ARG A 4 5.75 -2.71 11.21
CA ARG A 4 6.42 -3.00 9.94
C ARG A 4 5.71 -4.18 9.29
N PRO A 5 5.22 -4.06 8.04
CA PRO A 5 4.55 -5.16 7.38
C PRO A 5 5.51 -6.33 7.26
N ARG A 6 5.01 -7.55 7.51
CA ARG A 6 5.78 -8.77 7.31
C ARG A 6 6.10 -8.88 5.82
N ILE A 7 7.38 -8.94 5.48
CA ILE A 7 7.82 -9.25 4.12
C ILE A 7 7.79 -10.76 3.99
N VAL A 8 6.99 -11.28 3.06
CA VAL A 8 6.98 -12.70 2.70
C VAL A 8 7.91 -12.87 1.50
N THR A 9 8.91 -13.72 1.65
CA THR A 9 9.88 -14.03 0.59
C THR A 9 9.30 -15.01 -0.43
N ALA A 10 9.89 -15.05 -1.62
CA ALA A 10 9.50 -16.03 -2.65
C ALA A 10 9.62 -17.48 -2.13
N HIS A 11 10.69 -17.78 -1.40
CA HIS A 11 10.88 -19.09 -0.78
C HIS A 11 9.76 -19.44 0.21
N GLU A 12 9.30 -18.50 1.04
CA GLU A 12 8.17 -18.71 1.93
C GLU A 12 6.86 -18.92 1.15
N LEU A 13 6.64 -18.18 0.06
CA LEU A 13 5.45 -18.35 -0.79
C LEU A 13 5.40 -19.73 -1.48
N ASP A 14 6.55 -20.31 -1.82
CA ASP A 14 6.66 -21.64 -2.42
C ASP A 14 6.25 -22.75 -1.44
N GLN A 15 6.43 -22.51 -0.13
CA GLN A 15 6.03 -23.45 0.93
C GLN A 15 4.56 -23.30 1.34
N MET A 16 3.86 -22.27 0.89
CA MET A 16 2.46 -22.02 1.22
C MET A 16 1.52 -22.75 0.25
N THR A 17 0.40 -23.22 0.79
CA THR A 17 -0.77 -23.60 0.01
C THR A 17 -1.40 -22.38 -0.69
N PRO A 18 -2.24 -22.57 -1.72
CA PRO A 18 -2.97 -21.46 -2.34
C PRO A 18 -3.79 -20.63 -1.34
N ASP A 19 -4.43 -21.27 -0.36
CA ASP A 19 -5.26 -20.58 0.64
C ASP A 19 -4.40 -19.77 1.63
N GLU A 20 -3.27 -20.31 2.06
CA GLU A 20 -2.31 -19.59 2.90
C GLU A 20 -1.71 -18.38 2.18
N ARG A 21 -1.45 -18.50 0.87
CA ARG A 21 -1.01 -17.36 0.06
C ARG A 21 -2.08 -16.27 -0.01
N ALA A 22 -3.34 -16.65 -0.23
CA ALA A 22 -4.45 -15.69 -0.26
C ALA A 22 -4.58 -14.96 1.08
N ALA A 23 -4.54 -15.70 2.19
CA ALA A 23 -4.60 -15.13 3.54
C ALA A 23 -3.40 -14.20 3.84
N ALA A 24 -2.19 -14.60 3.44
CA ALA A 24 -0.99 -13.78 3.61
C ALA A 24 -1.05 -12.48 2.79
N PHE A 25 -1.59 -12.56 1.58
CA PHE A 25 -1.80 -11.38 0.73
C PHE A 25 -2.84 -10.44 1.34
N ASP A 26 -4.01 -10.95 1.74
CA ASP A 26 -5.07 -10.15 2.37
C ASP A 26 -4.61 -9.45 3.63
N ALA A 27 -3.80 -10.13 4.46
CA ALA A 27 -3.20 -9.57 5.66
C ALA A 27 -2.16 -8.47 5.37
N SER A 28 -1.60 -8.43 4.16
CA SER A 28 -0.63 -7.41 3.74
C SER A 28 -1.28 -6.10 3.27
N ILE A 29 -2.60 -6.11 3.01
CA ILE A 29 -3.31 -4.95 2.47
C ILE A 29 -3.61 -3.95 3.59
N VAL A 30 -3.01 -2.77 3.49
CA VAL A 30 -3.32 -1.63 4.34
C VAL A 30 -4.53 -0.88 3.77
N ARG A 31 -5.65 -0.88 4.51
CA ARG A 31 -6.91 -0.24 4.08
C ARG A 31 -7.08 1.18 4.60
N ASN A 32 -6.33 1.58 5.63
CA ASN A 32 -6.35 2.93 6.18
C ASN A 32 -4.96 3.58 6.05
N LEU A 33 -4.91 4.80 5.53
CA LEU A 33 -3.67 5.57 5.39
C LEU A 33 -3.04 5.93 6.74
N ASP A 34 -3.81 5.98 7.82
CA ASP A 34 -3.30 6.22 9.17
C ASP A 34 -2.42 5.08 9.69
N ASP A 35 -2.56 3.87 9.14
CA ASP A 35 -1.77 2.70 9.52
C ASP A 35 -0.41 2.65 8.82
N LEU A 36 -0.17 3.56 7.85
CA LEU A 36 1.09 3.65 7.14
C LEU A 36 2.19 4.27 8.00
N PRO A 37 3.46 3.89 7.79
CA PRO A 37 4.59 4.63 8.33
C PRO A 37 4.52 6.11 7.94
N SER A 38 4.78 7.01 8.89
CA SER A 38 4.59 8.47 8.73
C SER A 38 5.30 9.04 7.51
N GLU A 39 6.55 8.66 7.27
CA GLU A 39 7.31 9.11 6.09
C GLU A 39 6.67 8.62 4.78
N PHE A 40 6.17 7.39 4.76
CA PHE A 40 5.54 6.84 3.55
C PHE A 40 4.19 7.51 3.30
N ARG A 41 3.38 7.69 4.36
CA ARG A 41 2.12 8.44 4.30
C ARG A 41 2.33 9.83 3.72
N ALA A 42 3.32 10.58 4.21
CA ALA A 42 3.61 11.93 3.71
C ALA A 42 3.89 11.94 2.20
N ARG A 43 4.63 10.93 1.68
CA ARG A 43 4.89 10.79 0.24
C ARG A 43 3.62 10.46 -0.55
N VAL A 44 2.78 9.55 -0.04
CA VAL A 44 1.50 9.18 -0.68
C VAL A 44 0.58 10.39 -0.77
N GLU A 45 0.42 11.14 0.32
CA GLU A 45 -0.41 12.36 0.35
C GLU A 45 0.11 13.45 -0.58
N ALA A 46 1.43 13.68 -0.61
CA ALA A 46 2.03 14.65 -1.52
C ALA A 46 1.78 14.29 -2.99
N ARG A 47 1.93 13.00 -3.34
CA ARG A 47 1.61 12.52 -4.68
C ARG A 47 0.12 12.65 -5.01
N GLY A 48 -0.76 12.35 -4.06
CA GLY A 48 -2.20 12.49 -4.22
C GLY A 48 -2.61 13.94 -4.52
N ARG A 49 -2.06 14.91 -3.77
CA ARG A 49 -2.30 16.34 -4.01
C ARG A 49 -1.87 16.76 -5.43
N ARG A 50 -0.65 16.38 -5.82
CA ARG A 50 -0.13 16.67 -7.17
C ARG A 50 -1.03 16.10 -8.26
N LEU A 51 -1.46 14.85 -8.13
CA LEU A 51 -2.33 14.22 -9.13
C LEU A 51 -3.70 14.90 -9.22
N ALA A 52 -4.26 15.32 -8.08
CA ALA A 52 -5.52 16.06 -8.05
C ALA A 52 -5.42 17.42 -8.74
N GLU A 53 -4.28 18.10 -8.64
CA GLU A 53 -4.00 19.34 -9.38
C GLU A 53 -3.90 19.08 -10.89
N GLU A 54 -3.12 18.07 -11.30
CA GLU A 54 -2.95 17.68 -12.71
C GLU A 54 -4.30 17.33 -13.38
N LEU A 55 -5.16 16.57 -12.68
CA LEU A 55 -6.49 16.21 -13.19
C LEU A 55 -7.44 17.41 -13.26
N ARG A 56 -7.32 18.36 -12.33
CA ARG A 56 -8.13 19.59 -12.34
C ARG A 56 -7.74 20.49 -13.50
N SER A 57 -6.44 20.67 -13.75
CA SER A 57 -5.96 21.43 -14.91
C SER A 57 -6.40 20.78 -16.22
N ALA A 58 -6.31 19.46 -16.33
CA ALA A 58 -6.72 18.73 -17.54
C ALA A 58 -8.24 18.74 -17.81
N SER A 59 -9.06 18.98 -16.78
CA SER A 59 -10.52 19.08 -16.92
C SER A 59 -11.01 20.49 -17.27
N THR A 60 -10.12 21.48 -17.31
CA THR A 60 -10.46 22.90 -17.54
C THR A 60 -10.02 23.39 -18.94
N GLU A 61 -9.41 22.54 -19.76
CA GLU A 61 -9.09 22.78 -21.18
C GLU A 61 -10.16 22.25 -22.14
#